data_AF-A0A2M7SJU8-F1
#
_entry.id   AF-A0A2M7SJU8-F1
#
_cell.length_a   1.000
_cell.length_b   1.000
_cell.length_c   1.000
_cell.angle_alpha   90.00
_cell.angle_beta   90.00
_cell.angle_gamma   90.00
#
_symmetry.space_group_name_H-M   'P 1'
#
loop_
_entity.id
_entity.type
_entity.pdbx_description
1 polymer ?
#
loop_
_entity_poly.entity_id
_entity_poly.type
_entity_poly.pdbx_seq_one_letter_code
_entity_poly.pdbx_strand_id
1 'polypeptide(L)'
;MECRTLSENELYAGKICAALDRQHPRDLFDIFILLKENNFNADMRKAFIVYLISHERPMVEILNPRPSDIRHIFETEFKEMTLKDVTYEDIEKTREELITMIAEGLTIQEKQFIVSVKEGMPQWNLIGIKGVENLPAVKWKLLNIKKMNPSKHKKAVRKLRDYLGV
;
A
#
# COMPACT_ATOMS: atom_id res chain seq x y z
N MET A 1 25.73 17.30 10.42
CA MET A 1 25.80 16.26 9.37
C MET A 1 24.43 16.24 8.73
N GLU A 2 24.31 16.72 7.48
CA GLU A 2 23.03 16.69 6.76
C GLU A 2 22.94 15.37 5.99
N CYS A 3 21.85 14.63 6.20
CA CYS A 3 21.57 13.39 5.46
C CYS A 3 20.46 13.68 4.44
N ARG A 4 20.58 13.10 3.24
CA ARG A 4 19.49 13.15 2.26
C ARG A 4 18.36 12.23 2.73
N THR A 5 17.20 12.81 3.02
CA THR A 5 16.00 12.09 3.41
C THR A 5 15.00 12.02 2.25
N LEU A 6 14.09 11.06 2.34
CA LEU A 6 12.92 11.03 1.46
C LEU A 6 12.03 12.26 1.68
N SER A 7 11.23 12.58 0.68
CA SER A 7 10.11 13.50 0.86
C SER A 7 9.09 12.88 1.82
N GLU A 8 8.30 13.71 2.50
CA GLU A 8 7.28 13.25 3.43
C GLU A 8 6.24 12.33 2.76
N ASN A 9 5.80 12.69 1.55
CA ASN A 9 4.85 11.88 0.76
C ASN A 9 5.40 10.49 0.44
N GLU A 10 6.69 10.39 0.07
CA GLU A 10 7.33 9.11 -0.26
C GLU A 10 7.59 8.27 1.01
N LEU A 11 8.01 8.94 2.10
CA LEU A 11 8.21 8.28 3.40
C LEU A 11 6.92 7.62 3.89
N TYR A 12 5.81 8.36 3.91
CA TYR A 12 4.53 7.81 4.38
C TYR A 12 3.92 6.82 3.40
N ALA A 13 4.11 6.99 2.09
CA ALA A 13 3.70 5.97 1.11
C ALA A 13 4.37 4.61 1.37
N GLY A 14 5.67 4.62 1.68
CA GLY A 14 6.40 3.42 2.09
C GLY A 14 5.86 2.83 3.40
N LYS A 15 5.60 3.66 4.42
CA LYS A 15 5.01 3.24 5.69
C LYS A 15 3.62 2.62 5.54
N ILE A 16 2.75 3.21 4.71
CA ILE A 16 1.43 2.67 4.38
C ILE A 16 1.57 1.28 3.75
N CYS A 17 2.46 1.13 2.77
CA CYS A 17 2.67 -0.15 2.10
C CYS A 17 3.17 -1.22 3.09
N ALA A 18 4.12 -0.86 3.96
CA ALA A 18 4.61 -1.73 5.02
C ALA A 18 3.54 -2.12 6.05
N ALA A 19 2.72 -1.17 6.49
CA ALA A 19 1.65 -1.41 7.45
C ALA A 19 0.59 -2.36 6.90
N LEU A 20 0.21 -2.21 5.63
CA LEU A 20 -0.75 -3.10 4.97
C LEU A 20 -0.17 -4.51 4.71
N ASP A 21 1.13 -4.61 4.44
CA ASP A 21 1.77 -5.90 4.18
C ASP A 21 2.02 -6.70 5.47
N ARG A 22 2.75 -6.09 6.42
CA ARG A 22 3.25 -6.76 7.63
C ARG A 22 2.30 -6.65 8.82
N GLN A 23 1.45 -5.62 8.85
CA GLN A 23 0.55 -5.30 9.96
C GLN A 23 1.24 -5.24 11.33
N HIS A 24 2.53 -4.89 11.37
CA HIS A 24 3.26 -4.82 12.64
C HIS A 24 2.80 -3.61 13.46
N PRO A 25 2.67 -3.71 14.80
CA PRO A 25 2.20 -2.60 15.64
C PRO A 25 2.94 -1.26 15.41
N ARG A 26 4.26 -1.30 15.22
CA ARG A 26 5.07 -0.12 14.89
C ARG A 26 4.67 0.56 13.58
N ASP A 27 4.44 -0.21 12.52
CA ASP A 27 4.04 0.35 11.23
C ASP A 27 2.62 0.94 11.32
N LEU A 28 1.71 0.25 12.03
CA LEU A 28 0.36 0.75 12.26
C LEU A 28 0.35 2.01 13.15
N PHE A 29 1.24 2.11 14.13
CA PHE A 29 1.35 3.33 14.95
C PHE A 29 1.83 4.54 14.15
N ASP A 30 2.75 4.34 13.21
CA ASP A 30 3.14 5.39 12.27
C ASP A 30 1.94 5.91 11.48
N ILE A 31 1.02 5.01 11.09
CA ILE A 31 -0.23 5.37 10.40
C ILE A 31 -1.24 6.01 11.35
N PHE A 32 -1.31 5.59 12.61
CA PHE A 32 -2.15 6.21 13.63
C PHE A 32 -1.79 7.69 13.80
N ILE A 33 -0.49 8.02 13.79
CA ILE A 33 -0.02 9.41 13.81
C ILE A 33 -0.45 10.14 12.53
N LEU A 34 -0.22 9.54 11.35
CA LEU A 34 -0.61 10.12 10.06
C LEU A 34 -2.10 10.48 10.00
N LEU A 35 -2.97 9.56 10.47
CA LEU A 35 -4.42 9.74 10.47
C LEU A 35 -4.86 10.89 11.39
N LYS A 36 -4.20 11.08 12.53
CA LYS A 36 -4.50 12.20 13.45
C LYS A 36 -4.20 13.56 12.84
N GLU A 37 -3.24 13.63 11.92
CA GLU A 37 -2.84 14.87 11.26
C GLU A 37 -3.61 15.11 9.94
N ASN A 38 -4.43 14.15 9.49
CA ASN A 38 -5.22 14.20 8.26
C ASN A 38 -4.40 14.50 6.99
N ASN A 39 -3.18 13.97 6.92
CA ASN A 39 -2.17 14.33 5.91
C ASN A 39 -2.21 13.51 4.61
N PHE A 40 -3.27 12.73 4.34
CA PHE A 40 -3.35 11.89 3.14
C PHE A 40 -3.75 12.69 1.89
N ASN A 41 -2.75 13.14 1.14
CA ASN A 41 -2.91 13.95 -0.07
C ASN A 41 -2.72 13.14 -1.38
N ALA A 42 -2.94 13.80 -2.52
CA ALA A 42 -2.84 13.16 -3.84
C ALA A 42 -1.42 12.67 -4.18
N ASP A 43 -0.37 13.39 -3.76
CA ASP A 43 1.01 13.00 -4.07
C ASP A 43 1.44 11.78 -3.24
N MET A 44 1.06 11.74 -1.96
CA MET A 44 1.26 10.57 -1.10
C MET A 44 0.51 9.35 -1.64
N ARG A 45 -0.74 9.52 -2.09
CA ARG A 45 -1.52 8.43 -2.70
C ARG A 45 -0.87 7.90 -3.98
N LYS A 46 -0.40 8.78 -4.86
CA LYS A 46 0.30 8.35 -6.08
C LYS A 46 1.63 7.67 -5.77
N ALA A 47 2.39 8.17 -4.80
CA ALA A 47 3.60 7.49 -4.32
C ALA A 47 3.27 6.10 -3.78
N PHE A 48 2.20 5.94 -2.99
CA PHE A 48 1.74 4.64 -2.51
C PHE A 48 1.43 3.69 -3.67
N ILE A 49 0.77 4.16 -4.73
CA ILE A 49 0.50 3.34 -5.93
C ILE A 49 1.81 2.86 -6.57
N VAL A 50 2.85 3.70 -6.63
CA VAL A 50 4.17 3.31 -7.15
C VAL A 50 4.80 2.20 -6.30
N TYR A 51 4.72 2.30 -4.97
CA TYR A 51 5.15 1.22 -4.07
C TYR A 51 4.32 -0.07 -4.26
N LEU A 52 3.00 0.05 -4.38
CA LEU A 52 2.08 -1.07 -4.59
C LEU A 52 2.42 -1.86 -5.87
N ILE A 53 2.65 -1.18 -6.99
CA ILE A 53 2.99 -1.83 -8.26
C ILE A 53 4.44 -2.35 -8.29
N SER A 54 5.27 -1.89 -7.36
CA SER A 54 6.65 -2.37 -7.17
C SER A 54 6.73 -3.57 -6.21
N HIS A 55 5.68 -3.77 -5.41
CA HIS A 55 5.64 -4.80 -4.37
C HIS A 55 5.65 -6.22 -4.97
N GLU A 56 6.26 -7.18 -4.30
CA GLU A 56 6.32 -8.57 -4.79
C GLU A 56 4.95 -9.27 -4.71
N ARG A 57 4.23 -9.08 -3.60
CA ARG A 57 2.93 -9.71 -3.34
C ARG A 57 1.82 -9.28 -4.31
N PRO A 58 0.75 -10.07 -4.47
CA PRO A 58 -0.42 -9.66 -5.25
C PRO A 58 -1.00 -8.34 -4.74
N MET A 59 -1.23 -7.37 -5.63
CA MET A 59 -1.68 -6.02 -5.24
C MET A 59 -2.97 -6.03 -4.42
N VAL A 60 -3.91 -6.93 -4.73
CA VAL A 60 -5.15 -7.08 -3.95
C VAL A 60 -4.92 -7.55 -2.51
N GLU A 61 -3.83 -8.27 -2.23
CA GLU A 61 -3.51 -8.70 -0.86
C GLU A 61 -2.89 -7.58 -0.03
N ILE A 62 -2.27 -6.59 -0.68
CA ILE A 62 -1.80 -5.37 -0.01
C ILE A 62 -2.97 -4.40 0.19
N LEU A 63 -3.85 -4.24 -0.80
CA LEU A 63 -5.00 -3.35 -0.69
C LEU A 63 -6.07 -3.87 0.28
N ASN A 64 -6.23 -5.19 0.38
CA ASN A 64 -7.19 -5.84 1.26
C ASN A 64 -6.54 -6.98 2.04
N PRO A 65 -5.66 -6.66 3.00
CA PRO A 65 -4.97 -7.66 3.78
C PRO A 65 -5.94 -8.35 4.73
N ARG A 66 -5.72 -9.64 4.98
CA ARG A 66 -6.43 -10.35 6.05
C ARG A 66 -5.91 -9.85 7.39
N PRO A 67 -6.76 -9.42 8.33
CA PRO A 67 -6.32 -9.02 9.66
C PRO A 67 -5.48 -10.11 10.32
N SER A 68 -4.28 -9.74 10.76
CA SER A 68 -3.44 -10.57 11.60
C SER A 68 -3.72 -10.27 13.08
N ASP A 69 -3.77 -11.30 13.91
CA ASP A 69 -3.73 -11.13 15.36
C ASP A 69 -2.29 -10.76 15.75
N ILE A 70 -2.13 -9.51 16.19
CA ILE A 70 -0.83 -8.93 16.57
C ILE A 70 -0.80 -8.57 18.05
N ARG A 71 -1.80 -9.01 18.84
CA ARG A 71 -1.94 -8.63 20.25
C ARG A 71 -0.71 -9.01 21.07
N HIS A 72 -0.19 -10.22 20.85
CA HIS A 72 1.01 -10.66 21.55
C HIS A 72 2.20 -9.73 21.29
N ILE A 73 2.50 -9.43 20.02
CA ILE A 73 3.61 -8.53 19.63
C ILE A 73 3.37 -7.12 20.17
N PHE A 74 2.12 -6.66 20.15
CA PHE A 74 1.75 -5.38 20.73
C PHE A 74 2.10 -5.32 22.22
N GLU A 75 1.69 -6.32 22.99
CA GLU A 75 1.86 -6.37 24.45
C GLU A 75 3.32 -6.57 24.87
N THR A 76 4.09 -7.38 24.14
CA THR A 76 5.46 -7.74 24.54
C THR A 76 6.54 -6.84 23.95
N GLU A 77 6.35 -6.34 22.73
CA GLU A 77 7.41 -5.63 21.99
C GLU A 77 7.10 -4.17 21.76
N PHE A 78 5.83 -3.76 21.72
CA PHE A 78 5.46 -2.41 21.31
C PHE A 78 4.98 -1.51 22.46
N LYS A 79 4.18 -2.03 23.38
CA LYS A 79 3.57 -1.26 24.47
C LYS A 79 4.58 -0.46 25.28
N GLU A 80 5.72 -1.08 25.59
CA GLU A 80 6.81 -0.46 26.36
C GLU A 80 7.66 0.53 25.53
N MET A 81 7.49 0.59 24.21
CA MET A 81 8.25 1.47 23.32
C MET A 81 7.62 2.85 23.13
N THR A 82 6.34 3.02 23.43
CA THR A 82 5.62 4.26 23.15
C THR A 82 5.36 5.09 24.40
N LEU A 83 5.68 6.38 24.33
CA LEU A 83 5.36 7.36 25.39
C LEU A 83 3.90 7.83 25.35
N LYS A 84 3.15 7.52 24.28
CA LYS A 84 1.73 7.86 24.13
C LYS A 84 0.88 6.68 24.57
N ASP A 85 -0.19 6.96 25.30
CA ASP A 85 -1.25 5.98 25.58
C ASP A 85 -1.93 5.61 24.27
N VAL A 86 -1.48 4.52 23.65
CA VAL A 86 -2.14 3.86 22.53
C VAL A 86 -2.52 2.47 22.99
N THR A 87 -3.77 2.08 22.75
CA THR A 87 -4.27 0.75 23.10
C THR A 87 -4.11 -0.20 21.91
N TYR A 88 -4.25 -1.50 22.17
CA TYR A 88 -4.28 -2.48 21.10
C TYR A 88 -5.47 -2.24 20.16
N GLU A 89 -6.61 -1.86 20.74
CA GLU A 89 -7.85 -1.55 20.04
C GLU A 89 -7.68 -0.33 19.11
N ASP A 90 -6.90 0.69 19.52
CA ASP A 90 -6.55 1.81 18.64
C ASP A 90 -5.73 1.36 17.42
N ILE A 91 -4.79 0.44 17.61
CA ILE A 91 -3.96 -0.10 16.53
C ILE A 91 -4.80 -0.95 15.56
N GLU A 92 -5.71 -1.77 16.07
CA GLU A 92 -6.64 -2.51 15.22
C GLU A 92 -7.55 -1.59 14.41
N LYS A 93 -8.11 -0.57 15.06
CA LYS A 93 -8.96 0.42 14.40
C LYS A 93 -8.18 1.20 13.33
N THR A 94 -6.93 1.54 13.61
CA THR A 94 -6.04 2.21 12.64
C THR A 94 -5.88 1.41 11.36
N ARG A 95 -5.75 0.08 11.45
CA ARG A 95 -5.68 -0.80 10.27
C ARG A 95 -6.96 -0.70 9.43
N GLU A 96 -8.13 -0.73 10.06
CA GLU A 96 -9.42 -0.64 9.37
C GLU A 96 -9.63 0.73 8.71
N GLU A 97 -9.26 1.79 9.41
CA GLU A 97 -9.29 3.17 8.90
C GLU A 97 -8.32 3.34 7.73
N LEU A 98 -7.12 2.76 7.80
CA LEU A 98 -6.15 2.77 6.70
C LEU A 98 -6.70 2.13 5.43
N ILE A 99 -7.28 0.93 5.56
CA ILE A 99 -7.86 0.20 4.41
C ILE A 99 -8.98 1.03 3.78
N THR A 100 -9.86 1.60 4.62
CA THR A 100 -10.97 2.46 4.17
C THR A 100 -10.44 3.71 3.45
N MET A 101 -9.49 4.42 4.06
CA MET A 101 -8.88 5.62 3.50
C MET A 101 -8.26 5.37 2.12
N ILE A 102 -7.57 4.24 1.93
CA ILE A 102 -7.00 3.88 0.63
C ILE A 102 -8.12 3.55 -0.38
N ALA A 103 -9.10 2.74 0.01
CA ALA A 103 -10.19 2.32 -0.87
C ALA A 103 -11.03 3.51 -1.37
N GLU A 104 -11.31 4.48 -0.50
CA GLU A 104 -12.08 5.69 -0.80
C GLU A 104 -11.24 6.77 -1.49
N GLY A 105 -9.95 6.87 -1.15
CA GLY A 105 -9.07 7.90 -1.70
C GLY A 105 -8.65 7.65 -3.15
N LEU A 106 -8.66 6.40 -3.63
CA LEU A 106 -8.29 6.06 -5.00
C LEU A 106 -9.29 6.58 -6.03
N THR A 107 -8.80 7.39 -6.96
CA THR A 107 -9.59 7.87 -8.10
C THR A 107 -9.86 6.76 -9.12
N ILE A 108 -10.86 6.95 -9.99
CA ILE A 108 -11.17 5.99 -11.07
C ILE A 108 -9.95 5.77 -11.99
N GLN A 109 -9.20 6.83 -12.32
CA GLN A 109 -8.01 6.74 -13.17
C GLN A 109 -6.90 5.93 -12.50
N GLU A 110 -6.68 6.14 -11.20
CA GLU A 110 -5.69 5.38 -10.42
C GLU A 110 -6.09 3.90 -10.29
N LYS A 111 -7.38 3.59 -10.10
CA LYS A 111 -7.91 2.22 -10.09
C LYS A 111 -7.68 1.53 -11.43
N GLN A 112 -8.00 2.20 -12.54
CA GLN A 112 -7.75 1.72 -13.89
C GLN A 112 -6.26 1.49 -14.15
N PHE A 113 -5.39 2.40 -13.69
CA PHE A 113 -3.95 2.25 -13.78
C PHE A 113 -3.46 0.98 -13.09
N ILE A 114 -3.84 0.76 -11.82
CA ILE A 114 -3.45 -0.44 -11.05
C ILE A 114 -3.86 -1.72 -11.76
N VAL A 115 -5.07 -1.76 -12.35
CA VAL A 115 -5.55 -2.90 -13.13
C VAL A 115 -4.76 -3.08 -14.42
N SER A 116 -4.49 -2.01 -15.17
CA SER A 116 -3.71 -2.07 -16.42
C SER A 116 -2.30 -2.64 -16.19
N VAL A 117 -1.69 -2.34 -15.03
CA VAL A 117 -0.43 -2.95 -14.61
C VAL A 117 -0.61 -4.46 -14.43
N LYS A 118 -1.66 -4.90 -13.73
CA LYS A 118 -1.92 -6.34 -13.54
C LYS A 118 -2.21 -7.06 -14.85
N GLU A 119 -2.84 -6.40 -15.82
CA GLU A 119 -3.09 -6.92 -17.17
C GLU A 119 -1.80 -7.06 -17.98
N GLY A 120 -0.70 -6.42 -17.55
CA GLY A 120 0.59 -6.46 -18.21
C GLY A 120 0.74 -5.41 -19.33
N MET A 121 -0.23 -4.50 -19.44
CA MET A 121 -0.24 -3.39 -20.40
C MET A 121 -0.50 -2.07 -19.66
N PRO A 122 0.47 -1.55 -18.88
CA PRO A 122 0.25 -0.38 -18.04
C PRO A 122 -0.10 0.87 -18.85
N GLN A 123 -1.13 1.59 -18.42
CA GLN A 123 -1.54 2.88 -18.97
C GLN A 123 -0.86 4.02 -18.19
N TRP A 124 0.44 4.25 -18.42
CA TRP A 124 1.29 5.16 -17.64
C TRP A 124 0.77 6.61 -17.55
N ASN A 125 0.02 7.07 -18.53
CA ASN A 125 -0.58 8.40 -18.53
C ASN A 125 -1.60 8.59 -17.38
N LEU A 126 -2.19 7.52 -16.87
CA LEU A 126 -3.21 7.58 -15.81
C LEU A 126 -2.63 7.92 -14.42
N ILE A 127 -1.36 7.60 -14.15
CA ILE A 127 -0.72 7.94 -12.86
C ILE A 127 -0.11 9.35 -12.88
N GLY A 128 0.24 9.85 -14.07
CA GLY A 128 0.79 11.21 -14.24
C GLY A 128 2.19 11.41 -13.65
N ILE A 129 2.92 10.33 -13.34
CA ILE A 129 4.30 10.37 -12.85
C ILE A 129 5.22 9.80 -13.94
N LYS A 130 6.24 10.58 -14.32
CA LYS A 130 7.22 10.18 -15.34
C LYS A 130 8.27 9.23 -14.75
N GLY A 131 8.72 8.25 -15.53
CA GLY A 131 9.86 7.40 -15.19
C GLY A 131 9.53 6.21 -14.29
N VAL A 132 8.27 6.03 -13.88
CA VAL A 132 7.79 4.88 -13.11
C VAL A 132 8.07 3.57 -13.87
N GLU A 133 7.91 3.59 -15.19
CA GLU A 133 8.19 2.48 -16.09
C GLU A 133 9.67 2.04 -16.09
N ASN A 134 10.57 2.91 -15.63
CA ASN A 134 12.00 2.65 -15.60
C ASN A 134 12.48 1.98 -14.32
N LEU A 135 11.66 2.00 -13.26
CA LEU A 135 12.01 1.45 -11.95
C LEU A 135 12.27 -0.06 -12.04
N PRO A 136 13.38 -0.57 -11.47
CA PRO A 136 13.71 -1.99 -11.53
C PRO A 136 12.63 -2.90 -10.95
N ALA A 137 12.02 -2.52 -9.81
CA ALA A 137 10.96 -3.28 -9.17
C ALA A 137 9.68 -3.36 -10.03
N VAL A 138 9.32 -2.26 -10.69
CA VAL A 138 8.18 -2.22 -11.63
C VAL A 138 8.44 -3.11 -12.84
N LYS A 139 9.64 -3.03 -13.44
CA LYS A 139 10.06 -3.92 -14.53
C LYS A 139 9.99 -5.39 -14.11
N TRP A 140 10.45 -5.70 -12.90
CA TRP A 140 10.38 -7.04 -12.34
C TRP A 140 8.95 -7.53 -12.15
N LYS A 141 8.06 -6.68 -11.62
CA LYS A 141 6.62 -6.97 -11.49
C LYS A 141 6.01 -7.35 -12.83
N LEU A 142 6.26 -6.54 -13.87
CA LEU A 142 5.72 -6.76 -15.21
C LEU A 142 6.27 -8.04 -15.84
N LEU A 143 7.55 -8.35 -15.63
CA LEU A 143 8.15 -9.61 -16.07
C LEU A 143 7.44 -10.81 -15.43
N ASN A 144 7.18 -10.75 -14.12
CA ASN A 144 6.49 -11.82 -13.41
C ASN A 144 5.03 -11.98 -13.86
N ILE A 145 4.33 -10.88 -14.12
CA ILE A 145 2.98 -10.89 -14.68
C ILE A 145 2.96 -11.58 -16.05
N LYS A 146 3.90 -11.24 -16.95
CA LYS A 146 4.02 -11.86 -18.28
C LYS A 146 4.30 -13.35 -18.23
N LYS A 147 4.97 -13.83 -17.17
CA LYS A 147 5.29 -15.25 -16.96
C LYS A 147 4.17 -16.04 -16.28
N MET A 148 3.08 -15.40 -15.87
CA MET A 148 1.98 -16.10 -15.20
C MET A 148 1.28 -17.07 -16.14
N ASN A 149 0.79 -18.20 -15.59
CA ASN A 149 -0.14 -19.06 -16.32
C ASN A 149 -1.40 -18.26 -16.73
N PRO A 150 -1.87 -18.34 -18.00
CA PRO A 150 -2.97 -17.52 -18.50
C PRO A 150 -4.27 -17.60 -17.68
N SER A 151 -4.63 -18.80 -17.21
CA SER A 151 -5.84 -18.99 -16.39
C SER A 151 -5.71 -18.35 -15.01
N LYS A 152 -4.53 -18.50 -14.38
CA LYS A 152 -4.23 -17.85 -13.09
C LYS A 152 -4.15 -16.33 -13.23
N HIS A 153 -3.59 -15.84 -14.33
CA HIS A 153 -3.50 -14.41 -14.64
C HIS A 153 -4.90 -13.80 -14.79
N LYS A 154 -5.78 -14.38 -15.61
CA LYS A 154 -7.16 -13.92 -15.78
C LYS A 154 -7.94 -13.88 -14.47
N LYS A 155 -7.79 -14.90 -13.62
CA LYS A 155 -8.41 -14.93 -12.28
C LYS A 155 -7.88 -13.81 -11.38
N ALA A 156 -6.57 -13.56 -11.41
CA ALA A 156 -5.95 -12.51 -10.59
C ALA A 156 -6.34 -11.10 -11.06
N VAL A 157 -6.46 -10.87 -12.38
CA VAL A 157 -7.00 -9.61 -12.94
C VAL A 157 -8.44 -9.41 -12.49
N ARG A 158 -9.30 -10.43 -12.65
CA ARG A 158 -10.71 -10.37 -12.24
C ARG A 158 -10.85 -10.05 -10.75
N LYS A 159 -10.13 -10.76 -9.87
CA LYS A 159 -10.15 -10.51 -8.42
C LYS A 159 -9.79 -9.06 -8.07
N LEU A 160 -8.79 -8.49 -8.76
CA LEU A 160 -8.36 -7.11 -8.54
C LEU A 160 -9.41 -6.11 -9.05
N ARG A 161 -10.00 -6.35 -10.23
CA ARG A 161 -11.09 -5.56 -10.81
C ARG A 161 -12.32 -5.54 -9.89
N ASP A 162 -12.76 -6.72 -9.44
CA ASP A 162 -13.91 -6.87 -8.54
C ASP A 162 -13.70 -6.08 -7.24
N TYR A 163 -12.48 -6.10 -6.69
CA TYR A 163 -12.14 -5.34 -5.48
C TYR A 163 -12.10 -3.82 -5.72
N LEU A 164 -11.53 -3.37 -6.84
CA LEU A 164 -11.42 -1.94 -7.16
C LEU A 164 -12.71 -1.34 -7.75
N GLY A 165 -13.64 -2.18 -8.21
CA GLY A 165 -14.90 -1.76 -8.82
C GLY A 165 -14.75 -1.21 -10.25
N VAL A 166 -13.83 -1.77 -11.05
CA VAL A 166 -13.52 -1.29 -12.42
C VAL A 166 -13.41 -2.38 -13.49
#